data_AF-A0A974P7E1-F1
#
_entry.id   AF-A0A974P7E1-F1
#
_cell.length_a   1.000
_cell.length_b   1.000
_cell.length_c   1.000
_cell.angle_alpha   90.00
_cell.angle_beta   90.00
_cell.angle_gamma   90.00
#
_symmetry.space_group_name_H-M   'P 1'
#
loop_
_entity.id
_entity.type
_entity.pdbx_description
1 polymer ?
#
loop_
_entity_poly.entity_id
_entity_poly.type
_entity_poly.pdbx_seq_one_letter_code
_entity_poly.pdbx_strand_id
1 'polypeptide(L)'
;MATFGGANLTFDRGPEDQRQVPARQDYLRFQTPVLDKDVAIAGPVKVELYGATDGLDTDFMAKLVDVYPDGYEALVLDAPIRTRYRNGREPDDVKMMTPGAPEEMTIDLWSTAITFEKGHRIAVHITSSNAPRFEVNPNTGEAPGKPTQKPRVATNSVYMDSSHPSAIVLPVIYP
;
A
#
# COMPACT_ATOMS: atom_id res chain seq x y z
N MET A 1 -4.95 0.74 -14.05
CA MET A 1 -6.30 1.36 -13.97
C MET A 1 -6.26 2.42 -12.87
N ALA A 2 -7.11 3.44 -12.91
CA ALA A 2 -7.06 4.53 -11.93
C ALA A 2 -7.39 4.03 -10.50
N THR A 3 -6.72 4.61 -9.53
CA THR A 3 -6.87 4.36 -8.09
C THR A 3 -6.84 5.71 -7.38
N PHE A 4 -7.83 5.97 -6.54
CA PHE A 4 -8.03 7.26 -5.89
C PHE A 4 -7.07 7.38 -4.69
N GLY A 5 -6.12 8.31 -4.76
CA GLY A 5 -5.07 8.53 -3.75
C GLY A 5 -5.28 9.79 -2.92
N GLY A 6 -4.66 9.87 -1.74
CA GLY A 6 -4.82 10.98 -0.78
C GLY A 6 -3.68 11.99 -0.80
N ALA A 7 -3.62 12.87 0.22
CA ALA A 7 -2.56 13.87 0.48
C ALA A 7 -1.77 14.36 -0.76
N ASN A 8 -2.36 15.29 -1.52
CA ASN A 8 -1.76 15.88 -2.72
C ASN A 8 -1.71 17.42 -2.61
N LEU A 9 -0.65 18.04 -3.14
CA LEU A 9 -0.48 19.50 -3.14
C LEU A 9 -1.27 20.19 -4.27
N THR A 10 -1.54 19.52 -5.39
CA THR A 10 -1.99 20.16 -6.65
C THR A 10 -3.31 19.66 -7.24
N PHE A 11 -3.95 18.65 -6.63
CA PHE A 11 -5.23 18.07 -7.08
C PHE A 11 -6.23 18.03 -5.92
N ASP A 12 -7.48 17.65 -6.19
CA ASP A 12 -8.53 17.47 -5.17
C ASP A 12 -8.02 16.63 -3.99
N ARG A 13 -8.44 17.05 -2.79
CA ARG A 13 -7.83 16.68 -1.51
C ARG A 13 -8.91 16.14 -0.58
N GLY A 14 -8.60 15.05 0.12
CA GLY A 14 -9.40 14.60 1.24
C GLY A 14 -9.32 13.09 1.44
N PRO A 15 -10.08 12.56 2.42
CA PRO A 15 -10.30 11.14 2.53
C PRO A 15 -11.15 10.66 1.34
N GLU A 16 -10.49 10.38 0.21
CA GLU A 16 -11.17 9.88 -0.99
C GLU A 16 -11.90 8.57 -0.69
N ASP A 17 -13.17 8.47 -1.14
CA ASP A 17 -13.99 7.28 -0.92
C ASP A 17 -13.44 6.08 -1.71
N GLN A 18 -12.87 5.11 -1.00
CA GLN A 18 -12.22 3.96 -1.64
C GLN A 18 -13.21 2.95 -2.23
N ARG A 19 -14.52 3.06 -1.93
CA ARG A 19 -15.57 2.28 -2.60
C ARG A 19 -15.63 2.52 -4.10
N GLN A 20 -15.18 3.68 -4.56
CA GLN A 20 -15.14 4.02 -5.97
C GLN A 20 -14.17 3.14 -6.78
N VAL A 21 -13.21 2.48 -6.10
CA VAL A 21 -12.36 1.49 -6.75
C VAL A 21 -13.18 0.23 -7.00
N PRO A 22 -13.46 -0.15 -8.26
CA PRO A 22 -14.31 -1.29 -8.55
C PRO A 22 -13.71 -2.59 -8.02
N ALA A 23 -14.53 -3.65 -7.96
CA ALA A 23 -14.05 -4.99 -7.66
C ALA A 23 -13.07 -5.44 -8.76
N ARG A 24 -11.77 -5.32 -8.47
CA ARG A 24 -10.68 -5.78 -9.34
C ARG A 24 -9.86 -6.80 -8.57
N GLN A 25 -9.33 -7.79 -9.29
CA GLN A 25 -8.56 -8.88 -8.69
C GLN A 25 -7.18 -8.42 -8.19
N ASP A 26 -6.68 -7.28 -8.66
CA ASP A 26 -5.39 -6.67 -8.29
C ASP A 26 -5.48 -5.73 -7.08
N TYR A 27 -6.59 -5.74 -6.34
CA TYR A 27 -6.84 -4.86 -5.20
C TYR A 27 -7.30 -5.67 -3.98
N LEU A 28 -6.32 -6.11 -3.19
CA LEU A 28 -6.53 -6.92 -1.99
C LEU A 28 -7.05 -6.03 -0.87
N ARG A 29 -8.16 -6.43 -0.23
CA ARG A 29 -8.77 -5.69 0.88
C ARG A 29 -8.73 -6.56 2.15
N PHE A 30 -8.06 -6.07 3.17
CA PHE A 30 -8.00 -6.66 4.49
C PHE A 30 -8.67 -5.73 5.48
N GLN A 31 -9.43 -6.25 6.43
CA GLN A 31 -10.06 -5.42 7.46
C GLN A 31 -10.24 -6.19 8.75
N THR A 32 -10.24 -5.47 9.86
CA THR A 32 -10.62 -6.00 11.16
C THR A 32 -12.10 -6.38 11.20
N PRO A 33 -12.53 -7.16 12.21
CA PRO A 33 -13.91 -7.11 12.69
C PRO A 33 -14.33 -5.66 13.03
N VAL A 34 -15.63 -5.46 13.22
CA VAL A 34 -16.14 -4.19 13.77
C VAL A 34 -15.48 -3.94 15.12
N LEU A 35 -14.94 -2.74 15.32
CA LEU A 35 -14.30 -2.35 16.57
C LEU A 35 -15.34 -2.27 17.69
N ASP A 36 -15.03 -2.91 18.82
CA ASP A 36 -15.87 -2.91 20.03
C ASP A 36 -15.62 -1.70 20.94
N LYS A 37 -14.49 -1.01 20.72
CA LYS A 37 -14.05 0.22 21.38
C LYS A 37 -13.22 1.06 20.43
N ASP A 38 -13.02 2.32 20.79
CA ASP A 38 -12.17 3.24 20.04
C ASP A 38 -10.72 2.75 20.00
N VAL A 39 -10.07 2.94 18.85
CA VAL A 39 -8.64 2.71 18.66
C VAL A 39 -8.01 4.00 18.18
N ALA A 40 -7.30 4.67 19.08
CA ALA A 40 -6.55 5.88 18.77
C ALA A 40 -5.12 5.53 18.33
N ILE A 41 -4.65 6.16 17.25
CA ILE A 41 -3.27 6.07 16.79
C ILE A 41 -2.67 7.48 16.69
N ALA A 42 -1.39 7.63 17.03
CA ALA A 42 -0.65 8.87 16.82
C ALA A 42 0.83 8.57 16.58
N GLY A 43 1.32 8.89 15.38
CA GLY A 43 2.73 8.71 15.00
C GLY A 43 2.92 8.03 13.64
N PRO A 44 4.12 7.49 13.38
CA PRO A 44 4.46 6.85 12.10
C PRO A 44 3.74 5.51 11.91
N VAL A 45 3.20 5.31 10.72
CA VAL A 45 2.56 4.07 10.27
C VAL A 45 3.41 3.45 9.16
N LYS A 46 3.60 2.13 9.22
CA LYS A 46 4.28 1.37 8.17
C LYS A 46 3.57 0.05 7.88
N VAL A 47 3.80 -0.49 6.69
CA VAL A 47 3.46 -1.89 6.37
C VAL A 47 4.75 -2.67 6.18
N GLU A 48 4.88 -3.75 6.94
CA GLU A 48 5.91 -4.78 6.75
C GLU A 48 5.30 -5.84 5.82
N LEU A 49 5.86 -5.96 4.61
CA LEU A 49 5.28 -6.75 3.54
C LEU A 49 6.29 -7.79 3.04
N TYR A 50 5.86 -9.04 2.95
CA TYR A 50 6.54 -10.09 2.21
C TYR A 50 5.86 -10.21 0.84
N GLY A 51 6.51 -9.63 -0.17
CA GLY A 51 5.98 -9.55 -1.52
C GLY A 51 6.84 -10.33 -2.52
N ALA A 52 6.21 -10.91 -3.53
CA ALA A 52 6.90 -11.48 -4.70
C ALA A 52 6.28 -10.95 -5.99
N THR A 53 7.07 -10.96 -7.06
CA THR A 53 6.62 -10.68 -8.42
C THR A 53 7.24 -11.71 -9.37
N ASP A 54 6.59 -12.00 -10.50
CA ASP A 54 7.15 -12.80 -11.59
C ASP A 54 8.22 -12.03 -12.42
N GLY A 55 8.45 -10.75 -12.11
CA GLY A 55 9.43 -9.89 -12.79
C GLY A 55 10.64 -9.50 -11.95
N LEU A 56 11.44 -8.58 -12.50
CA LEU A 56 12.62 -8.02 -11.82
C LEU A 56 12.28 -6.79 -10.96
N ASP A 57 11.13 -6.15 -11.22
CA ASP A 57 10.65 -5.00 -10.48
C ASP A 57 9.14 -4.85 -10.65
N THR A 58 8.47 -4.33 -9.63
CA THR A 58 7.08 -3.90 -9.61
C THR A 58 6.93 -2.79 -8.55
N ASP A 59 5.73 -2.23 -8.43
CA ASP A 59 5.35 -1.47 -7.24
C ASP A 59 4.44 -2.31 -6.34
N PHE A 60 4.54 -2.10 -5.03
CA PHE A 60 3.49 -2.42 -4.07
C PHE A 60 3.00 -1.13 -3.45
N MET A 61 1.69 -1.03 -3.25
CA MET A 61 0.99 0.12 -2.73
C MET A 61 0.19 -0.31 -1.53
N ALA A 62 0.34 0.40 -0.42
CA ALA A 62 -0.48 0.21 0.77
C ALA A 62 -1.36 1.44 1.03
N LYS A 63 -2.58 1.20 1.47
CA LYS A 63 -3.54 2.21 1.90
C LYS A 63 -4.10 1.84 3.26
N LEU A 64 -4.02 2.75 4.23
CA LEU A 64 -4.76 2.68 5.49
C LEU A 64 -6.11 3.36 5.29
N VAL A 65 -7.19 2.67 5.63
CA VAL A 65 -8.57 3.11 5.40
C VAL A 65 -9.39 2.94 6.66
N ASP A 66 -10.21 3.94 6.97
CA ASP A 66 -11.23 3.90 8.00
C ASP A 66 -12.58 3.55 7.38
N VAL A 67 -13.16 2.42 7.76
CA VAL A 67 -14.44 1.93 7.22
C VAL A 67 -15.55 2.23 8.21
N TYR A 68 -16.45 3.11 7.80
CA TYR A 68 -17.57 3.60 8.61
C TYR A 68 -18.70 2.57 8.70
N PRO A 69 -19.58 2.66 9.71
CA PRO A 69 -20.73 1.76 9.87
C PRO A 69 -21.70 1.76 8.69
N ASP A 70 -21.79 2.87 7.95
CA ASP A 70 -22.61 3.01 6.73
C ASP A 70 -21.93 2.48 5.47
N GLY A 71 -20.71 1.96 5.62
CA GLY A 71 -19.87 1.42 4.57
C GLY A 71 -18.99 2.44 3.86
N TYR A 72 -19.00 3.73 4.23
CA TYR A 72 -18.06 4.71 3.67
C TYR A 72 -16.60 4.31 3.98
N GLU A 73 -15.74 4.33 2.96
CA GLU A 73 -14.32 3.94 3.09
C GLU A 73 -13.42 5.17 2.97
N ALA A 74 -13.12 5.80 4.10
CA ALA A 74 -12.29 7.00 4.15
C ALA A 74 -10.80 6.65 4.05
N LEU A 75 -10.13 7.12 2.99
CA LEU A 75 -8.68 7.00 2.86
C LEU A 75 -7.96 7.84 3.94
N VAL A 76 -7.11 7.20 4.75
CA VAL A 76 -6.34 7.87 5.80
C VAL A 76 -4.92 8.17 5.34
N LEU A 77 -4.18 7.13 4.92
CA LEU A 77 -2.80 7.23 4.44
C LEU A 77 -2.58 6.29 3.27
N ASP A 78 -1.72 6.68 2.34
CA ASP A 78 -1.33 5.82 1.24
C ASP A 78 0.05 6.15 0.67
N ALA A 79 0.90 5.13 0.52
CA ALA A 79 2.21 5.25 -0.09
C ALA A 79 2.62 3.99 -0.88
N PRO A 80 3.47 4.14 -1.91
CA PRO A 80 4.03 3.04 -2.67
C PRO A 80 5.44 2.69 -2.18
N ILE A 81 5.87 1.47 -2.49
CA ILE A 81 7.27 1.13 -2.62
C ILE A 81 7.49 0.56 -4.02
N ARG A 82 8.49 1.08 -4.72
CA ARG A 82 9.02 0.44 -5.93
C ARG A 82 10.08 -0.56 -5.51
N THR A 83 9.90 -1.81 -5.87
CA THR A 83 10.62 -2.93 -5.23
C THR A 83 12.14 -2.82 -5.35
N ARG A 84 12.66 -2.23 -6.44
CA ARG A 84 14.10 -2.03 -6.59
C ARG A 84 14.74 -1.12 -5.54
N TYR A 85 13.94 -0.26 -4.91
CA TYR A 85 14.37 0.69 -3.88
C TYR A 85 14.06 0.22 -2.47
N ARG A 86 13.71 -1.07 -2.28
CA ARG A 86 13.32 -1.63 -0.98
C ARG A 86 14.39 -1.52 0.11
N ASN A 87 15.67 -1.47 -0.29
CA ASN A 87 16.80 -1.33 0.64
C ASN A 87 17.34 0.11 0.73
N GLY A 88 16.83 1.04 -0.08
CA GLY A 88 17.38 2.39 -0.21
C GLY A 88 17.37 2.90 -1.64
N ARG A 89 17.82 4.15 -1.80
CA ARG A 89 17.88 4.84 -3.10
C ARG A 89 19.31 5.19 -3.52
N GLU A 90 20.30 4.93 -2.66
CA GLU A 90 21.70 5.06 -3.05
C GLU A 90 22.06 3.95 -4.05
N PRO A 91 23.02 4.19 -4.96
CA PRO A 91 23.34 3.24 -6.03
C PRO A 91 23.59 1.79 -5.56
N ASP A 92 24.25 1.62 -4.42
CA ASP A 92 24.58 0.29 -3.87
C ASP A 92 23.39 -0.41 -3.19
N ASP A 93 22.34 0.32 -2.82
CA ASP A 93 21.12 -0.24 -2.22
C ASP A 93 20.13 -0.73 -3.28
N VAL A 94 20.20 -0.19 -4.50
CA VAL A 94 19.28 -0.52 -5.58
C VAL A 94 19.50 -1.95 -6.04
N LYS A 95 18.48 -2.80 -5.88
CA LYS A 95 18.58 -4.22 -6.18
C LYS A 95 17.32 -4.72 -6.87
N MET A 96 17.42 -5.49 -7.93
CA MET A 96 16.23 -6.11 -8.53
C MET A 96 15.63 -7.17 -7.60
N MET A 97 14.35 -7.47 -7.78
CA MET A 97 13.68 -8.61 -7.14
C MET A 97 14.17 -9.91 -7.78
N THR A 98 14.13 -10.99 -7.01
CA THR A 98 14.26 -12.36 -7.53
C THR A 98 12.87 -12.87 -7.95
N PRO A 99 12.63 -13.18 -9.24
CA PRO A 99 11.31 -13.61 -9.70
C PRO A 99 10.76 -14.80 -8.91
N GLY A 100 9.54 -14.65 -8.39
CA GLY A 100 8.82 -15.69 -7.63
C GLY A 100 9.30 -15.89 -6.19
N ALA A 101 10.34 -15.20 -5.73
CA ALA A 101 10.80 -15.29 -4.34
C ALA A 101 10.12 -14.22 -3.47
N PRO A 102 9.58 -14.59 -2.29
CA PRO A 102 9.13 -13.60 -1.33
C PRO A 102 10.32 -12.81 -0.77
N GLU A 103 10.24 -11.49 -0.85
CA GLU A 103 11.22 -10.59 -0.24
C GLU A 103 10.51 -9.64 0.71
N GLU A 104 11.14 -9.38 1.85
CA GLU A 104 10.66 -8.44 2.84
C GLU A 104 10.89 -6.99 2.36
N MET A 105 9.90 -6.13 2.59
CA MET A 105 9.99 -4.71 2.32
C MET A 105 9.13 -3.91 3.29
N THR A 106 9.58 -2.69 3.61
CA THR A 106 8.82 -1.75 4.45
C THR A 106 8.23 -0.63 3.60
N ILE A 107 6.90 -0.49 3.63
CA ILE A 107 6.19 0.65 3.03
C ILE A 107 5.93 1.67 4.14
N ASP A 108 6.63 2.79 4.10
CA ASP A 108 6.41 3.93 5.01
C ASP A 108 5.17 4.72 4.56
N LEU A 109 4.10 4.66 5.35
CA LEU A 109 2.83 5.38 5.10
C LEU A 109 2.84 6.80 5.69
N TRP A 110 3.95 7.22 6.30
CA TRP A 110 4.12 8.46 7.05
C TRP A 110 3.32 8.47 8.36
N SER A 111 3.19 9.65 8.96
CA SER A 111 2.53 9.81 10.27
C SER A 111 1.09 10.29 10.14
N THR A 112 0.25 9.86 11.07
CA THR A 112 -1.11 10.38 11.26
C THR A 112 -1.48 10.40 12.74
N ALA A 113 -2.55 11.11 13.09
CA ALA A 113 -3.17 11.08 14.40
C ALA A 113 -4.69 11.05 14.22
N ILE A 114 -5.31 9.90 14.47
CA ILE A 114 -6.75 9.68 14.30
C ILE A 114 -7.28 8.70 15.36
N THR A 115 -8.58 8.72 15.56
CA THR A 115 -9.30 7.68 16.32
C THR A 115 -10.20 6.94 15.36
N PHE A 116 -10.01 5.62 15.25
CA PHE A 116 -11.00 4.75 14.64
C PHE A 116 -12.06 4.47 15.71
N GLU A 117 -13.25 5.04 15.55
CA GLU A 117 -14.30 4.98 16.55
C GLU A 117 -14.89 3.56 16.66
N LYS A 118 -15.45 3.23 17.83
CA LYS A 118 -16.28 2.04 18.00
C LYS A 118 -17.34 1.97 16.90
N GLY A 119 -17.50 0.78 16.30
CA GLY A 119 -18.40 0.57 15.17
C GLY A 119 -17.73 0.68 13.80
N HIS A 120 -16.54 1.30 13.72
CA HIS A 120 -15.74 1.34 12.50
C HIS A 120 -14.95 0.03 12.31
N ARG A 121 -14.20 -0.05 11.21
CA ARG A 121 -13.16 -1.06 10.98
C ARG A 121 -11.88 -0.37 10.53
N ILE A 122 -10.74 -0.95 10.90
CA ILE A 122 -9.46 -0.60 10.32
C ILE A 122 -9.25 -1.50 9.12
N ALA A 123 -9.03 -0.91 7.94
CA ALA A 123 -8.76 -1.65 6.72
C ALA A 123 -7.40 -1.28 6.11
N VAL A 124 -6.80 -2.26 5.46
CA VAL A 124 -5.57 -2.13 4.68
C VAL A 124 -5.84 -2.64 3.28
N HIS A 125 -5.61 -1.78 2.28
CA HIS A 125 -5.69 -2.19 0.89
C HIS A 125 -4.29 -2.31 0.29
N ILE A 126 -4.03 -3.43 -0.38
CA ILE A 126 -2.77 -3.71 -1.08
C ILE A 126 -3.03 -3.85 -2.57
N THR A 127 -2.26 -3.13 -3.38
CA THR A 127 -2.29 -3.19 -4.85
C THR A 127 -0.90 -2.87 -5.41
N SER A 128 -0.75 -2.77 -6.73
CA SER A 128 0.52 -2.44 -7.38
C SER A 128 0.45 -1.16 -8.22
N SER A 129 -0.57 -0.32 -7.98
CA SER A 129 -0.80 0.91 -8.75
C SER A 129 -1.66 1.91 -7.98
N ASN A 130 -1.26 3.19 -8.02
CA ASN A 130 -2.04 4.33 -7.51
C ASN A 130 -2.11 5.48 -8.54
N ALA A 131 -2.39 5.16 -9.81
CA ALA A 131 -2.44 6.18 -10.86
C ALA A 131 -3.72 7.03 -10.75
N PRO A 132 -3.68 8.35 -10.97
CA PRO A 132 -2.56 9.13 -11.51
C PRO A 132 -1.59 9.69 -10.46
N ARG A 133 -1.79 9.41 -9.16
CA ARG A 133 -0.95 9.96 -8.08
C ARG A 133 0.51 9.53 -8.18
N PHE A 134 0.76 8.28 -8.54
CA PHE A 134 2.12 7.75 -8.77
C PHE A 134 2.27 7.22 -10.21
N GLU A 135 3.48 7.39 -10.77
CA GLU A 135 3.86 6.82 -12.06
C GLU A 135 3.74 5.29 -12.02
N VAL A 136 3.09 4.71 -13.02
CA VAL A 136 2.92 3.26 -13.13
C VAL A 136 4.26 2.59 -13.45
N ASN A 137 4.64 1.57 -12.67
CA ASN A 137 5.78 0.72 -13.00
C ASN A 137 5.51 -0.08 -14.29
N PRO A 138 6.41 -0.07 -15.29
CA PRO A 138 6.26 -0.87 -16.50
C PRO A 138 6.48 -2.38 -16.30
N ASN A 139 6.98 -2.78 -15.12
CA ASN A 139 7.32 -4.16 -14.75
C ASN A 139 8.43 -4.81 -15.61
N THR A 140 9.29 -3.98 -16.21
CA THR A 140 10.39 -4.40 -17.10
C THR A 140 11.76 -4.40 -16.41
N GLY A 141 11.87 -3.81 -15.22
CA GLY A 141 13.16 -3.57 -14.55
C GLY A 141 13.91 -2.34 -15.08
N GLU A 142 13.44 -1.68 -16.14
CA GLU A 142 14.04 -0.44 -16.63
C GLU A 142 13.87 0.71 -15.64
N ALA A 143 14.83 1.64 -15.60
CA ALA A 143 14.74 2.81 -14.74
C ALA A 143 13.48 3.65 -15.05
N PRO A 144 12.85 4.28 -14.04
CA PRO A 144 11.73 5.19 -14.24
C PRO A 144 12.02 6.30 -15.27
N GLY A 145 10.98 6.81 -15.93
CA GLY A 145 11.05 8.01 -16.77
C GLY A 145 11.50 7.83 -18.23
N LYS A 146 12.25 6.77 -18.59
CA LYS A 146 12.61 6.47 -20.00
C LYS A 146 12.56 4.97 -20.33
N PRO A 147 11.40 4.30 -20.17
CA PRO A 147 11.27 2.91 -20.56
C PRO A 147 11.41 2.77 -22.09
N THR A 148 12.24 1.82 -22.53
CA THR A 148 12.39 1.47 -23.95
C THR A 148 11.66 0.17 -24.29
N GLN A 149 11.43 -0.68 -23.29
CA GLN A 149 10.68 -1.91 -23.43
C GLN A 149 9.18 -1.65 -23.25
N LYS A 150 8.38 -2.50 -23.89
CA LYS A 150 6.93 -2.47 -23.71
C LYS A 150 6.59 -2.85 -22.26
N PRO A 151 5.68 -2.12 -21.59
CA PRO A 151 5.16 -2.53 -20.30
C PRO A 151 4.59 -3.94 -20.37
N ARG A 152 4.75 -4.70 -19.29
CA ARG A 152 4.19 -6.04 -19.16
C ARG A 152 3.26 -6.13 -17.96
N VAL A 153 2.33 -7.07 -18.03
CA VAL A 153 1.52 -7.46 -16.86
C VAL A 153 2.40 -8.31 -15.95
N ALA A 154 2.43 -7.98 -14.66
CA ALA A 154 3.11 -8.76 -13.63
C ALA A 154 2.08 -9.52 -12.78
N THR A 155 2.47 -10.71 -12.33
CA THR A 155 1.75 -11.46 -11.29
C THR A 155 2.47 -11.22 -9.97
N ASN A 156 1.79 -10.55 -9.05
CA ASN A 156 2.33 -10.18 -7.75
C ASN A 156 1.62 -10.98 -6.65
N SER A 157 2.37 -11.38 -5.63
CA SER A 157 1.89 -12.17 -4.50
C SER A 157 2.24 -11.48 -3.19
N VAL A 158 1.33 -11.57 -2.22
CA VAL A 158 1.52 -11.12 -0.83
C VAL A 158 1.44 -12.34 0.08
N TYR A 159 2.49 -12.56 0.88
CA TYR A 159 2.60 -13.71 1.78
C TYR A 159 2.21 -13.29 3.20
N MET A 160 1.46 -14.14 3.91
CA MET A 160 0.90 -13.87 5.25
C MET A 160 0.95 -15.13 6.14
N ASP A 161 1.88 -16.04 5.84
CA ASP A 161 2.09 -17.26 6.62
C ASP A 161 3.02 -17.00 7.82
N SER A 162 3.22 -18.01 8.68
CA SER A 162 4.04 -17.88 9.90
C SER A 162 5.51 -17.54 9.64
N SER A 163 6.05 -17.89 8.47
CA SER A 163 7.41 -17.50 8.06
C SER A 163 7.48 -16.14 7.37
N HIS A 164 6.34 -15.61 6.92
CA HIS A 164 6.21 -14.35 6.19
C HIS A 164 5.06 -13.51 6.78
N PRO A 165 5.17 -13.05 8.04
CA PRO A 165 4.05 -12.44 8.76
C PRO A 165 3.83 -10.98 8.35
N SER A 166 3.39 -10.74 7.10
CA SER A 166 3.09 -9.38 6.64
C SER A 166 2.05 -8.71 7.55
N ALA A 167 2.30 -7.46 7.93
CA ALA A 167 1.47 -6.73 8.88
C ALA A 167 1.52 -5.21 8.65
N ILE A 168 0.44 -4.53 9.02
CA ILE A 168 0.48 -3.09 9.27
C ILE A 168 0.90 -2.84 10.72
N VAL A 169 1.81 -1.90 10.93
CA VAL A 169 2.27 -1.49 12.26
C VAL A 169 1.66 -0.13 12.58
N LEU A 170 0.78 -0.12 13.58
CA LEU A 170 0.04 1.06 14.01
C LEU A 170 0.58 1.57 15.36
N PRO A 171 0.84 2.89 15.50
CA PRO A 171 1.28 3.49 16.75
C PRO A 171 0.07 3.75 17.66
N VAL A 172 -0.51 2.67 18.19
CA VAL A 172 -1.68 2.74 19.07
C VAL A 172 -1.33 3.46 20.36
N ILE A 173 -2.09 4.50 20.68
CA ILE A 173 -2.02 5.18 21.96
C ILE A 173 -3.13 4.63 22.85
N TYR A 174 -2.74 4.13 24.02
CA TYR A 174 -3.70 3.77 25.05
C TYR A 174 -4.00 5.00 25.91
N PRO A 175 -5.26 5.35 26.14
CA PRO A 175 -5.61 6.23 27.25
C PRO A 175 -5.32 5.56 28.60
#